data_AF-A0A182I751-F1
#
_entry.id   AF-A0A182I751-F1
#
_cell.length_a   1.000
_cell.length_b   1.000
_cell.length_c   1.000
_cell.angle_alpha   90.00
_cell.angle_beta   90.00
_cell.angle_gamma   90.00
#
_symmetry.space_group_name_H-M   'P 1'
#
loop_
_entity.id
_entity.type
_entity.pdbx_description
1 polymer ?
#
loop_
_entity_poly.entity_id
_entity_poly.type
_entity_poly.pdbx_seq_one_letter_code
_entity_poly.pdbx_strand_id
1 'polypeptide(L)'
;MSSSKPPTMKSALHGGILGGKSNGKNGNAGNGSGAEGRPVPAGGTLGLSAAGCKYDRTIEDTVVALRRELRTVYETLREQNEKLVDLEKDVRDRDISIRYLKNEYRKLQDYYRSNKSDLSVPPNFNLNGNNKENGGGGGGTANVDELLQKLQQELKEKDQMVRELNQKVIRLSNNLIFVQKESLSKDDRLDELQNEIDKFRQVVRPITKAMIEKRCSEDTFDSWSPGVENTRVLPVTETRIKRQAISAEPLSSLAGMQGDLIKIPKSSLSREIIKSAILDNDFMKNLEMTQIREIVDCMYPVQYAAGSLIIKEGDVGSIVYVME
;
A
#
# COMPACT_ATOMS: atom_id res chain seq x y z
N MET A 1 6.88 23.48 34.28
CA MET A 1 5.40 23.45 34.34
C MET A 1 4.89 22.45 33.31
N SER A 2 3.85 21.72 33.69
CA SER A 2 3.38 20.39 33.26
C SER A 2 3.44 19.96 31.79
N SER A 3 3.87 18.71 31.63
CA SER A 3 3.50 17.75 30.59
C SER A 3 2.10 17.15 30.82
N SER A 4 1.31 16.90 29.77
CA SER A 4 0.10 16.07 29.84
C SER A 4 0.00 15.09 28.67
N LYS A 5 -0.01 13.78 29.00
CA LYS A 5 -0.54 12.69 28.19
C LYS A 5 -1.68 12.03 29.01
N PRO A 6 -2.76 11.54 28.38
CA PRO A 6 -3.90 10.96 29.07
C PRO A 6 -3.74 9.44 29.38
N PRO A 7 -4.50 8.89 30.35
CA PRO A 7 -4.27 7.55 30.91
C PRO A 7 -5.08 6.43 30.24
N THR A 8 -4.51 5.22 30.32
CA THR A 8 -5.12 3.92 30.00
C THR A 8 -6.01 3.41 31.14
N MET A 9 -7.25 3.00 30.84
CA MET A 9 -8.11 2.28 31.78
C MET A 9 -7.94 0.77 31.64
N LYS A 10 -7.70 0.11 32.78
CA LYS A 10 -7.83 -1.34 32.98
C LYS A 10 -9.27 -1.66 33.36
N SER A 11 -9.87 -2.69 32.78
CA SER A 11 -11.09 -3.32 33.30
C SER A 11 -10.87 -4.82 33.47
N ALA A 12 -10.91 -5.24 34.73
CA ALA A 12 -11.11 -6.62 35.14
C ALA A 12 -12.61 -6.88 35.17
N LEU A 13 -13.08 -8.03 34.67
CA LEU A 13 -14.41 -8.53 34.99
C LEU A 13 -14.36 -10.04 35.23
N HIS A 14 -14.72 -10.37 36.47
CA HIS A 14 -14.99 -11.69 37.01
C HIS A 14 -16.18 -12.36 36.32
N GLY A 15 -16.16 -13.69 36.33
CA GLY A 15 -17.24 -14.54 35.87
C GLY A 15 -18.50 -14.49 36.74
N GLY A 16 -19.62 -14.83 36.11
CA GLY A 16 -20.91 -15.04 36.74
C GLY A 16 -21.69 -16.11 35.98
N ILE A 17 -21.86 -17.26 36.62
CA ILE A 17 -22.76 -18.35 36.27
C ILE A 17 -24.20 -17.87 36.45
N LEU A 18 -25.10 -18.05 35.48
CA LEU A 18 -26.53 -18.34 35.72
C LEU A 18 -27.14 -19.06 34.52
N GLY A 19 -27.78 -20.21 34.79
CA GLY A 19 -28.53 -21.00 33.83
C GLY A 19 -29.97 -20.51 33.65
N GLY A 20 -30.58 -20.89 32.53
CA GLY A 20 -31.99 -20.66 32.23
C GLY A 20 -32.53 -21.73 31.29
N LYS A 21 -33.47 -22.53 31.79
CA LYS A 21 -34.32 -23.47 31.03
C LYS A 21 -35.32 -22.69 30.17
N SER A 22 -35.62 -23.19 28.96
CA SER A 22 -36.95 -23.01 28.35
C SER A 22 -37.28 -24.08 27.30
N ASN A 23 -38.28 -24.88 27.65
CA ASN A 23 -39.31 -25.56 26.84
C ASN A 23 -39.33 -25.40 25.31
N GLY A 24 -39.55 -26.53 24.62
CA GLY A 24 -40.90 -26.82 24.10
C GLY A 24 -41.11 -26.97 22.57
N LYS A 25 -41.45 -28.21 22.18
CA LYS A 25 -42.48 -28.64 21.19
C LYS A 25 -42.22 -28.53 19.67
N ASN A 26 -42.21 -29.69 19.00
CA ASN A 26 -43.28 -30.24 18.10
C ASN A 26 -42.70 -31.46 17.34
N GLY A 27 -43.30 -32.67 17.40
CA GLY A 27 -44.34 -33.20 16.50
C GLY A 27 -43.69 -33.91 15.29
N ASN A 28 -44.10 -35.05 14.71
CA ASN A 28 -45.24 -35.96 14.82
C ASN A 28 -44.97 -37.17 13.87
N ALA A 29 -45.65 -38.31 14.12
CA ALA A 29 -45.98 -39.45 13.22
C ALA A 29 -44.83 -40.34 12.64
N GLY A 30 -44.95 -41.66 12.50
CA GLY A 30 -46.06 -42.61 12.71
C GLY A 30 -45.80 -43.93 11.93
N ASN A 31 -46.45 -45.02 12.39
CA ASN A 31 -46.64 -46.36 11.78
C ASN A 31 -45.44 -47.32 11.61
N GLY A 32 -45.53 -48.64 11.81
CA GLY A 32 -46.64 -49.54 12.17
C GLY A 32 -46.42 -50.94 11.56
N SER A 33 -46.75 -52.00 12.34
CA SER A 33 -47.06 -53.41 11.92
C SER A 33 -45.88 -54.32 11.51
N GLY A 34 -45.75 -55.61 11.86
CA GLY A 34 -46.55 -56.58 12.61
C GLY A 34 -46.43 -57.99 11.99
N ALA A 35 -45.98 -59.00 12.77
CA ALA A 35 -46.16 -60.48 12.66
C ALA A 35 -45.74 -61.21 11.34
N GLU A 36 -45.35 -62.48 11.24
CA GLU A 36 -45.03 -63.65 12.09
C GLU A 36 -44.40 -64.72 11.13
N GLY A 37 -43.63 -65.69 11.62
CA GLY A 37 -43.33 -66.93 10.86
C GLY A 37 -41.95 -67.57 11.10
N ARG A 38 -41.92 -68.66 11.88
CA ARG A 38 -40.83 -69.68 11.98
C ARG A 38 -41.29 -70.94 11.19
N PRO A 39 -40.41 -71.87 10.70
CA PRO A 39 -39.43 -72.61 11.51
C PRO A 39 -38.06 -72.99 10.84
N VAL A 40 -37.20 -73.56 11.70
CA VAL A 40 -35.80 -74.09 11.63
C VAL A 40 -35.76 -75.46 10.86
N PRO A 41 -34.60 -76.15 10.58
CA PRO A 41 -33.19 -75.87 10.95
C PRO A 41 -32.05 -76.26 9.96
N ALA A 42 -30.82 -75.89 10.36
CA ALA A 42 -29.56 -76.66 10.32
C ALA A 42 -28.37 -75.93 9.65
N GLY A 43 -27.23 -75.91 10.35
CA GLY A 43 -25.94 -75.45 9.82
C GLY A 43 -25.30 -74.39 10.71
N GLY A 44 -24.47 -74.82 11.65
CA GLY A 44 -23.80 -73.94 12.59
C GLY A 44 -22.74 -73.06 11.92
N THR A 45 -22.72 -71.78 12.29
CA THR A 45 -21.49 -70.99 12.38
C THR A 45 -21.68 -70.00 13.51
N LEU A 46 -20.72 -70.00 14.45
CA LEU A 46 -20.71 -69.16 15.64
C LEU A 46 -20.66 -67.67 15.24
N GLY A 47 -21.74 -66.94 15.52
CA GLY A 47 -21.80 -65.49 15.50
C GLY A 47 -22.12 -64.98 16.90
N LEU A 48 -21.13 -64.42 17.59
CA LEU A 48 -21.30 -63.73 18.86
C LEU A 48 -22.07 -62.41 18.64
N SER A 49 -23.33 -62.34 19.08
CA SER A 49 -24.14 -61.11 19.08
C SER A 49 -23.74 -60.22 20.27
N ALA A 50 -23.31 -58.97 20.04
CA ALA A 50 -24.15 -57.78 19.90
C ALA A 50 -24.88 -57.34 21.19
N ALA A 51 -24.13 -57.06 22.26
CA ALA A 51 -24.63 -56.29 23.42
C ALA A 51 -23.99 -54.88 23.54
N GLY A 52 -22.87 -54.61 22.86
CA GLY A 52 -22.19 -53.30 22.88
C GLY A 52 -22.70 -52.27 21.85
N CYS A 53 -23.46 -52.70 20.85
CA CYS A 53 -23.66 -51.90 19.63
C CYS A 53 -24.77 -50.83 19.71
N LYS A 54 -25.59 -50.79 20.77
CA LYS A 54 -26.66 -49.78 20.89
C LYS A 54 -26.13 -48.45 21.41
N TYR A 55 -25.25 -48.50 22.41
CA TYR A 55 -24.62 -47.30 22.97
C TYR A 55 -23.59 -46.69 22.00
N ASP A 56 -22.80 -47.53 21.31
CA ASP A 56 -21.88 -47.06 20.27
C ASP A 56 -22.62 -46.40 19.10
N ARG A 57 -23.74 -46.97 18.61
CA ARG A 57 -24.55 -46.32 17.57
C ARG A 57 -25.09 -44.96 18.00
N THR A 58 -25.59 -44.84 19.24
CA THR A 58 -26.07 -43.54 19.71
C THR A 58 -24.97 -42.50 19.83
N ILE A 59 -23.76 -42.90 20.21
CA ILE A 59 -22.60 -41.99 20.27
C ILE A 59 -22.18 -41.61 18.84
N GLU A 60 -22.08 -42.57 17.93
CA GLU A 60 -21.79 -42.33 16.52
C GLU A 60 -22.82 -41.38 15.88
N ASP A 61 -24.11 -41.60 16.15
CA ASP A 61 -25.20 -40.74 15.68
C ASP A 61 -25.09 -39.32 16.23
N THR A 62 -24.74 -39.15 17.52
CA THR A 62 -24.49 -37.82 18.11
C THR A 62 -23.25 -37.14 17.51
N VAL A 63 -22.19 -37.89 17.23
CA VAL A 63 -20.99 -37.35 16.56
C VAL A 63 -21.32 -36.92 15.13
N VAL A 64 -22.14 -37.68 14.40
CA VAL A 64 -22.60 -37.31 13.06
C VAL A 64 -23.50 -36.07 13.10
N ALA A 65 -24.39 -35.96 14.09
CA ALA A 65 -25.21 -34.78 14.32
C ALA A 65 -24.37 -33.53 14.62
N LEU A 66 -23.41 -33.64 15.55
CA LEU A 66 -22.48 -32.55 15.88
C LEU A 66 -21.62 -32.14 14.68
N ARG A 67 -21.16 -33.10 13.85
CA ARG A 67 -20.44 -32.80 12.61
C ARG A 67 -21.32 -32.07 11.59
N ARG A 68 -22.61 -32.37 11.54
CA ARG A 68 -23.58 -31.66 10.68
C ARG A 68 -23.83 -30.25 11.19
N GLU A 69 -24.03 -30.08 12.49
CA GLU A 69 -24.19 -28.76 13.13
C GLU A 69 -22.94 -27.90 12.93
N LEU A 70 -21.76 -28.47 13.15
CA LEU A 70 -20.48 -27.79 12.92
C LEU A 70 -20.34 -27.33 11.46
N ARG A 71 -20.73 -28.17 10.48
CA ARG A 71 -20.77 -27.77 9.07
C ARG A 71 -21.73 -26.61 8.83
N THR A 72 -22.93 -26.64 9.40
CA THR A 72 -23.88 -25.54 9.25
C THR A 72 -23.35 -24.24 9.86
N VAL A 73 -22.69 -24.31 11.02
CA VAL A 73 -22.07 -23.14 11.65
C VAL A 73 -20.95 -22.58 10.77
N TYR A 74 -20.08 -23.43 10.22
CA TYR A 74 -19.02 -22.97 9.31
C TYR A 74 -19.57 -22.29 8.06
N GLU A 75 -20.61 -22.82 7.44
CA GLU A 75 -21.20 -22.17 6.27
C GLU A 75 -21.89 -20.85 6.63
N THR A 76 -22.63 -20.79 7.74
CA THR A 76 -23.22 -19.51 8.18
C THR A 76 -22.15 -18.46 8.51
N LEU A 77 -21.03 -18.86 9.12
CA LEU A 77 -19.91 -17.98 9.41
C LEU A 77 -19.24 -17.50 8.12
N ARG A 78 -19.10 -18.39 7.14
CA ARG A 78 -18.57 -18.05 5.81
C ARG A 78 -19.46 -17.03 5.11
N GLU A 79 -20.77 -17.26 5.05
CA GLU A 79 -21.72 -16.31 4.47
C GLU A 79 -21.71 -14.95 5.18
N GLN A 80 -21.59 -14.95 6.52
CA GLN A 80 -21.48 -13.72 7.29
C GLN A 80 -20.19 -12.95 6.98
N ASN A 81 -19.07 -13.66 6.80
CA ASN A 81 -17.80 -13.04 6.41
C ASN A 81 -17.88 -12.46 4.98
N GLU A 82 -18.53 -13.14 4.03
CA GLU A 82 -18.76 -12.60 2.68
C GLU A 82 -19.58 -11.30 2.74
N LYS A 83 -20.69 -11.27 3.51
CA LYS A 83 -21.48 -10.06 3.74
C LYS A 83 -20.69 -8.94 4.41
N LEU A 84 -19.79 -9.28 5.32
CA LEU A 84 -18.94 -8.31 6.01
C LEU A 84 -17.96 -7.65 5.03
N VAL A 85 -17.36 -8.44 4.14
CA VAL A 85 -16.46 -7.92 3.09
C VAL A 85 -17.20 -6.94 2.16
N ASP A 86 -18.43 -7.27 1.76
CA ASP A 86 -19.27 -6.38 0.95
C ASP A 86 -19.59 -5.08 1.68
N LEU A 87 -19.97 -5.16 2.97
CA LEU A 87 -20.23 -3.97 3.79
C LEU A 87 -18.98 -3.11 3.98
N GLU A 88 -17.81 -3.71 4.16
CA GLU A 88 -16.55 -2.98 4.25
C GLU A 88 -16.24 -2.24 2.95
N LYS A 89 -16.51 -2.86 1.79
CA LYS A 89 -16.39 -2.21 0.49
C LYS A 89 -17.35 -1.01 0.39
N ASP A 90 -18.61 -1.17 0.77
CA ASP A 90 -19.59 -0.09 0.77
C ASP A 90 -19.21 1.07 1.72
N VAL A 91 -18.56 0.77 2.84
CA VAL A 91 -18.00 1.79 3.74
C VAL A 91 -16.87 2.55 3.05
N ARG A 92 -15.94 1.85 2.41
CA ARG A 92 -14.82 2.48 1.66
C ARG A 92 -15.33 3.41 0.56
N ASP A 93 -16.32 2.96 -0.21
CA ASP A 93 -16.93 3.75 -1.29
C ASP A 93 -17.66 5.00 -0.77
N ARG A 94 -18.36 4.87 0.37
CA ARG A 94 -18.98 6.01 1.06
C ARG A 94 -17.94 6.99 1.59
N ASP A 95 -16.83 6.52 2.15
CA ASP A 95 -15.76 7.38 2.64
C ASP A 95 -15.09 8.18 1.51
N ILE A 96 -14.91 7.57 0.34
CA ILE A 96 -14.46 8.26 -0.88
C ILE A 96 -15.44 9.39 -1.24
N SER A 97 -16.73 9.08 -1.25
CA SER A 97 -17.80 10.04 -1.57
C SER A 97 -17.84 11.20 -0.57
N ILE A 98 -17.72 10.91 0.73
CA ILE A 98 -17.68 11.90 1.80
C ILE A 98 -16.45 12.81 1.64
N ARG A 99 -15.28 12.25 1.35
CA ARG A 99 -14.05 13.05 1.12
C ARG A 99 -14.22 14.00 -0.07
N TYR A 100 -14.76 13.50 -1.18
CA TYR A 100 -15.06 14.31 -2.35
C TYR A 100 -16.02 15.46 -2.01
N LEU A 101 -17.15 15.14 -1.37
CA LEU A 101 -18.17 16.13 -1.05
C LEU A 101 -17.68 17.17 -0.03
N LYS A 102 -16.86 16.76 0.95
CA LYS A 102 -16.18 17.68 1.88
C LYS A 102 -15.24 18.63 1.15
N ASN A 103 -14.54 18.16 0.12
CA ASN A 103 -13.66 19.00 -0.67
C ASN A 103 -14.45 20.02 -1.49
N GLU A 104 -15.53 19.60 -2.15
CA GLU A 104 -16.42 20.51 -2.88
C GLU A 104 -17.07 21.56 -1.96
N TYR A 105 -17.53 21.14 -0.78
CA TYR A 105 -18.06 22.07 0.22
C TYR A 105 -17.01 23.09 0.68
N ARG A 106 -15.76 22.66 0.89
CA ARG A 106 -14.65 23.56 1.23
C ARG A 106 -14.41 24.59 0.14
N LYS A 107 -14.33 24.15 -1.13
CA LYS A 107 -14.17 25.07 -2.28
C LYS A 107 -15.30 26.09 -2.35
N LEU A 108 -16.54 25.65 -2.14
CA LEU A 108 -17.71 26.52 -2.14
C LEU A 108 -17.67 27.50 -0.96
N GLN A 109 -17.28 27.04 0.23
CA GLN A 109 -17.11 27.89 1.40
C GLN A 109 -16.03 28.95 1.17
N ASP A 110 -14.89 28.58 0.57
CA ASP A 110 -13.82 29.51 0.23
C ASP A 110 -14.26 30.51 -0.83
N TYR A 111 -15.05 30.08 -1.83
CA TYR A 111 -15.69 30.97 -2.81
C TYR A 111 -16.60 32.00 -2.13
N TYR A 112 -17.52 31.57 -1.26
CA TYR A 112 -18.41 32.49 -0.56
C TYR A 112 -17.68 33.37 0.46
N ARG A 113 -16.60 32.88 1.09
CA ARG A 113 -15.80 33.66 2.03
C ARG A 113 -14.98 34.73 1.31
N SER A 114 -14.48 34.42 0.12
CA SER A 114 -13.77 35.37 -0.75
C SER A 114 -14.71 36.42 -1.34
N ASN A 115 -15.97 36.06 -1.61
CA ASN A 115 -16.99 36.99 -2.11
C ASN A 115 -17.80 37.68 -0.99
N LYS A 116 -17.51 37.39 0.29
CA LYS A 116 -18.23 37.99 1.42
C LYS A 116 -17.91 39.48 1.62
N SER A 117 -16.77 39.95 1.10
CA SER A 117 -16.41 41.39 1.14
C SER A 117 -17.17 42.25 0.12
N ASP A 118 -17.87 41.66 -0.84
CA ASP A 118 -18.55 42.41 -1.92
C ASP A 118 -20.09 42.47 -1.80
N LEU A 119 -20.65 41.92 -0.71
CA LEU A 119 -22.10 41.84 -0.51
C LEU A 119 -22.60 42.48 0.80
N SER A 120 -21.74 43.18 1.57
CA SER A 120 -22.14 43.73 2.88
C SER A 120 -22.40 45.24 2.92
N VAL A 121 -22.41 45.96 1.80
CA VAL A 121 -22.75 47.39 1.81
C VAL A 121 -23.77 47.68 0.71
N PRO A 122 -25.07 47.88 1.02
CA PRO A 122 -25.94 48.57 0.08
C PRO A 122 -25.39 50.00 -0.04
N PRO A 123 -25.16 50.54 -1.25
CA PRO A 123 -24.82 51.94 -1.35
C PRO A 123 -26.03 52.74 -0.88
N ASN A 124 -25.90 53.34 0.30
CA ASN A 124 -26.79 54.37 0.80
C ASN A 124 -27.01 55.39 -0.32
N PHE A 125 -28.25 55.48 -0.80
CA PHE A 125 -28.74 56.63 -1.54
C PHE A 125 -28.72 57.84 -0.59
N ASN A 126 -27.62 58.59 -0.58
CA ASN A 126 -27.60 59.92 0.00
C ASN A 126 -28.11 60.91 -1.06
N LEU A 127 -29.44 61.03 -1.14
CA LEU A 127 -30.06 62.18 -1.78
C LEU A 127 -29.92 63.38 -0.84
N ASN A 128 -28.84 64.13 -0.97
CA ASN A 128 -28.83 65.50 -0.46
C ASN A 128 -28.04 66.42 -1.39
N GLY A 129 -28.79 67.13 -2.23
CA GLY A 129 -28.29 68.18 -3.08
C GLY A 129 -29.41 69.17 -3.34
N ASN A 130 -29.77 69.94 -2.30
CA ASN A 130 -30.67 71.07 -2.47
C ASN A 130 -29.83 72.31 -2.84
N ASN A 131 -30.32 73.00 -3.89
CA ASN A 131 -30.03 74.36 -4.38
C ASN A 131 -28.87 74.63 -5.36
N LYS A 132 -29.30 75.04 -6.58
CA LYS A 132 -28.97 76.28 -7.35
C LYS A 132 -27.48 76.57 -7.57
N GLU A 133 -26.95 76.73 -8.78
CA GLU A 133 -27.31 77.76 -9.77
C GLU A 133 -26.45 77.58 -11.05
N ASN A 134 -27.04 77.93 -12.22
CA ASN A 134 -26.44 78.53 -13.42
C ASN A 134 -25.13 78.01 -14.07
N GLY A 135 -25.25 77.66 -15.36
CA GLY A 135 -24.33 78.16 -16.40
C GLY A 135 -23.32 77.18 -17.02
N GLY A 136 -23.61 76.77 -18.27
CA GLY A 136 -22.62 76.70 -19.36
C GLY A 136 -21.67 75.50 -19.46
N GLY A 137 -21.58 74.92 -20.67
CA GLY A 137 -20.37 74.23 -21.14
C GLY A 137 -20.57 72.77 -21.54
N GLY A 138 -20.94 72.52 -22.80
CA GLY A 138 -20.80 71.21 -23.43
C GLY A 138 -19.31 70.86 -23.60
N GLY A 139 -18.91 69.66 -23.13
CA GLY A 139 -17.54 69.17 -23.26
C GLY A 139 -17.19 67.92 -22.42
N GLY A 140 -18.01 67.55 -21.43
CA GLY A 140 -17.71 66.44 -20.51
C GLY A 140 -18.16 65.03 -20.94
N THR A 141 -18.98 64.89 -21.97
CA THR A 141 -19.62 63.59 -22.32
C THR A 141 -18.66 62.64 -23.05
N ALA A 142 -17.79 63.16 -23.92
CA ALA A 142 -16.87 62.33 -24.71
C ALA A 142 -15.83 61.55 -23.87
N ASN A 143 -15.38 62.11 -22.74
CA ASN A 143 -14.43 61.45 -21.83
C ASN A 143 -15.09 60.34 -20.99
N VAL A 144 -16.36 60.53 -20.61
CA VAL A 144 -17.11 59.54 -19.83
C VAL A 144 -17.48 58.34 -20.70
N ASP A 145 -17.88 58.57 -21.95
CA ASP A 145 -18.16 57.51 -22.91
C ASP A 145 -16.90 56.71 -23.28
N GLU A 146 -15.74 57.38 -23.45
CA GLU A 146 -14.46 56.69 -23.69
C GLU A 146 -14.03 55.83 -22.50
N LEU A 147 -14.23 56.31 -21.27
CA LEU A 147 -13.94 55.55 -20.05
C LEU A 147 -14.88 54.36 -19.88
N LEU A 148 -16.17 54.53 -20.18
CA LEU A 148 -17.15 53.45 -20.16
C LEU A 148 -16.80 52.35 -21.17
N GLN A 149 -16.34 52.74 -22.36
CA GLN A 149 -15.92 51.80 -23.40
C GLN A 149 -14.65 51.02 -23.00
N LYS A 150 -13.68 51.66 -22.34
CA LYS A 150 -12.51 50.99 -21.76
C LYS A 150 -12.88 49.99 -20.66
N LEU A 151 -13.77 50.38 -19.75
CA LEU A 151 -14.27 49.49 -18.68
C LEU A 151 -15.04 48.29 -19.24
N GLN A 152 -15.86 48.49 -20.28
CA GLN A 152 -16.58 47.40 -20.95
C GLN A 152 -15.63 46.43 -21.65
N GLN A 153 -14.58 46.94 -22.30
CA GLN A 153 -13.55 46.13 -22.93
C GLN A 153 -12.78 45.32 -21.89
N GLU A 154 -12.37 45.94 -20.78
CA GLU A 154 -11.67 45.27 -19.69
C GLU A 154 -12.53 44.19 -19.00
N LEU A 155 -13.84 44.44 -18.84
CA LEU A 155 -14.77 43.45 -18.31
C LEU A 155 -14.88 42.23 -19.23
N LYS A 156 -14.96 42.46 -20.55
CA LYS A 156 -15.05 41.40 -21.56
C LYS A 156 -13.77 40.56 -21.63
N GLU A 157 -12.61 41.19 -21.46
CA GLU A 157 -11.31 40.51 -21.37
C GLU A 157 -11.22 39.65 -20.09
N LYS A 158 -11.64 40.18 -18.94
CA LYS A 158 -11.70 39.40 -17.69
C LYS A 158 -12.68 38.22 -17.81
N ASP A 159 -13.84 38.39 -18.42
CA ASP A 159 -14.80 37.31 -18.67
C ASP A 159 -14.24 36.23 -19.61
N GLN A 160 -13.38 36.61 -20.56
CA GLN A 160 -12.67 35.65 -21.41
C GLN A 160 -11.60 34.89 -20.63
N MET A 161 -10.80 35.57 -19.82
CA MET A 161 -9.81 34.95 -18.92
C MET A 161 -10.46 33.94 -17.96
N VAL A 162 -11.62 34.28 -17.38
CA VAL A 162 -12.37 33.38 -16.49
C VAL A 162 -12.84 32.13 -17.23
N ARG A 163 -13.30 32.25 -18.48
CA ARG A 163 -13.69 31.09 -19.30
C ARG A 163 -12.53 30.17 -19.59
N GLU A 164 -11.36 30.71 -19.92
CA GLU A 164 -10.14 29.93 -20.18
C GLU A 164 -9.65 29.19 -18.94
N LEU A 165 -9.63 29.88 -17.79
CA LEU A 165 -9.27 29.28 -16.50
C LEU A 165 -10.24 28.16 -16.11
N ASN A 166 -11.55 28.36 -16.27
CA ASN A 166 -12.55 27.32 -16.02
C ASN A 166 -12.32 26.09 -16.91
N GLN A 167 -11.98 26.29 -18.19
CA GLN A 167 -11.66 25.19 -19.09
C GLN A 167 -10.41 24.42 -18.64
N LYS A 168 -9.39 25.12 -18.15
CA LYS A 168 -8.17 24.51 -17.59
C LYS A 168 -8.47 23.71 -16.31
N VAL A 169 -9.32 24.24 -15.43
CA VAL A 169 -9.78 23.55 -14.21
C VAL A 169 -10.51 22.25 -14.56
N ILE A 170 -11.39 22.25 -15.57
CA ILE A 170 -12.08 21.04 -16.02
C ILE A 170 -11.09 19.98 -16.53
N ARG A 171 -10.08 20.38 -17.34
CA ARG A 171 -9.05 19.45 -17.83
C ARG A 171 -8.24 18.84 -16.69
N LEU A 172 -7.80 19.66 -15.74
CA LEU A 172 -7.04 19.19 -14.58
C LEU A 172 -7.88 18.28 -13.68
N SER A 173 -9.15 18.61 -13.47
CA SER A 173 -10.09 17.77 -12.72
C SER A 173 -10.24 16.38 -13.36
N ASN A 174 -10.40 16.33 -14.68
CA ASN A 174 -10.50 15.05 -15.41
C ASN A 174 -9.22 14.23 -15.33
N ASN A 175 -8.05 14.88 -15.44
CA ASN A 175 -6.77 14.20 -15.29
C ASN A 175 -6.58 13.65 -13.86
N LEU A 176 -6.95 14.42 -12.85
CA LEU A 176 -6.91 13.99 -11.45
C LEU A 176 -7.80 12.76 -11.23
N ILE A 177 -9.02 12.75 -11.77
CA ILE A 177 -9.94 11.60 -11.69
C ILE A 177 -9.31 10.36 -12.33
N PHE A 178 -8.67 10.51 -13.49
CA PHE A 178 -8.00 9.41 -14.17
C PHE A 178 -6.87 8.81 -13.32
N VAL A 179 -5.96 9.65 -12.82
CA VAL A 179 -4.85 9.21 -11.98
C VAL A 179 -5.34 8.56 -10.69
N GLN A 180 -6.40 9.10 -10.08
CA GLN A 180 -7.00 8.53 -8.88
C GLN A 180 -7.60 7.15 -9.13
N LYS A 181 -8.27 6.95 -10.28
CA LYS A 181 -8.79 5.64 -10.68
C LYS A 181 -7.68 4.62 -10.92
N GLU A 182 -6.57 5.04 -11.55
CA GLU A 182 -5.40 4.19 -11.77
C GLU A 182 -4.73 3.80 -10.45
N SER A 183 -4.63 4.74 -9.50
CA SER A 183 -4.11 4.46 -8.15
C SER A 183 -4.94 3.40 -7.44
N LEU A 184 -6.26 3.54 -7.44
CA LEU A 184 -7.16 2.57 -6.81
C LEU A 184 -7.03 1.17 -7.44
N SER A 185 -6.92 1.10 -8.77
CA SER A 185 -6.71 -0.18 -9.45
C SER A 185 -5.36 -0.83 -9.09
N LYS A 186 -4.32 -0.04 -8.80
CA LYS A 186 -3.02 -0.56 -8.33
C LYS A 186 -3.11 -1.01 -6.87
N ASP A 187 -3.83 -0.29 -6.04
CA ASP A 187 -4.06 -0.65 -4.64
C ASP A 187 -4.82 -1.98 -4.53
N ASP A 188 -5.88 -2.18 -5.33
CA ASP A 188 -6.60 -3.46 -5.40
C ASP A 188 -5.65 -4.61 -5.79
N ARG A 189 -4.75 -4.37 -6.74
CA ARG A 189 -3.76 -5.38 -7.15
C ARG A 189 -2.72 -5.68 -6.07
N LEU A 190 -2.34 -4.69 -5.27
CA LEU A 190 -1.46 -4.90 -4.12
C LEU A 190 -2.14 -5.77 -3.07
N ASP A 191 -3.42 -5.53 -2.80
CA ASP A 191 -4.20 -6.35 -1.85
C ASP A 191 -4.34 -7.80 -2.33
N GLU A 192 -4.59 -8.02 -3.63
CA GLU A 192 -4.60 -9.38 -4.22
C GLU A 192 -3.28 -10.11 -4.01
N LEU A 193 -2.16 -9.46 -4.34
CA LEU A 193 -0.83 -10.04 -4.18
C LEU A 193 -0.48 -10.27 -2.70
N GLN A 194 -0.88 -9.36 -1.82
CA GLN A 194 -0.69 -9.51 -0.37
C GLN A 194 -1.48 -10.72 0.16
N ASN A 195 -2.72 -10.89 -0.29
CA ASN A 195 -3.53 -12.06 0.04
C ASN A 195 -2.91 -13.36 -0.49
N GLU A 196 -2.32 -13.35 -1.68
CA GLU A 196 -1.54 -14.49 -2.19
C GLU A 196 -0.34 -14.81 -1.31
N ILE A 197 0.47 -13.80 -0.96
CA ILE A 197 1.61 -13.94 -0.05
C ILE A 197 1.16 -14.53 1.30
N ASP A 198 0.05 -14.05 1.85
CA ASP A 198 -0.45 -14.54 3.14
C ASP A 198 -0.98 -15.97 3.05
N LYS A 199 -1.61 -16.37 1.93
CA LYS A 199 -1.93 -17.78 1.66
C LYS A 199 -0.67 -18.65 1.61
N PHE A 200 0.37 -18.21 0.91
CA PHE A 200 1.66 -18.91 0.90
C PHE A 200 2.28 -19.00 2.30
N ARG A 201 2.26 -17.92 3.08
CA ARG A 201 2.76 -17.91 4.46
C ARG A 201 1.99 -18.87 5.36
N GLN A 202 0.68 -18.98 5.21
CA GLN A 202 -0.14 -19.90 6.00
C GLN A 202 0.17 -21.37 5.72
N VAL A 203 0.54 -21.73 4.49
CA VAL A 203 0.93 -23.10 4.16
C VAL A 203 2.39 -23.38 4.54
N VAL A 204 3.28 -22.41 4.33
CA VAL A 204 4.72 -22.57 4.56
C VAL A 204 5.09 -22.50 6.05
N ARG A 205 4.45 -21.63 6.86
CA ARG A 205 4.77 -21.48 8.30
C ARG A 205 4.59 -22.77 9.11
N PRO A 206 3.48 -23.51 9.01
CA PRO A 206 3.29 -24.77 9.74
C PRO A 206 4.28 -25.83 9.29
N ILE A 207 4.56 -25.92 7.98
CA ILE A 207 5.54 -26.87 7.42
C ILE A 207 6.94 -26.55 7.97
N THR A 208 7.34 -25.27 7.94
CA THR A 208 8.63 -24.81 8.47
C THR A 208 8.72 -25.06 9.98
N LYS A 209 7.65 -24.78 10.73
CA LYS A 209 7.59 -25.01 12.18
C LYS A 209 7.71 -26.50 12.53
N ALA A 210 6.98 -27.38 11.82
CA ALA A 210 7.04 -28.82 12.03
C ALA A 210 8.41 -29.42 11.65
N MET A 211 9.07 -28.88 10.61
CA MET A 211 10.44 -29.27 10.25
C MET A 211 11.47 -28.87 11.32
N ILE A 212 11.29 -27.72 11.97
CA ILE A 212 12.15 -27.24 13.06
C ILE A 212 11.88 -28.03 14.35
N GLU A 213 10.62 -28.25 14.74
CA GLU A 213 10.26 -29.05 15.93
C GLU A 213 10.76 -30.50 15.84
N LYS A 214 10.76 -31.12 14.65
CA LYS A 214 11.38 -32.45 14.44
C LYS A 214 12.91 -32.46 14.55
N ARG A 215 13.57 -31.30 14.54
CA ARG A 215 15.03 -31.14 14.56
C ARG A 215 15.56 -30.63 15.91
N CYS A 216 14.69 -30.10 16.78
CA CYS A 216 15.05 -29.52 18.07
C CYS A 216 14.68 -30.45 19.24
N SER A 217 15.24 -31.66 19.24
CA SER A 217 15.42 -32.47 20.44
C SER A 217 16.88 -32.39 20.90
N GLU A 218 17.46 -31.20 21.00
CA GLU A 218 18.71 -30.99 21.75
C GLU A 218 18.89 -29.50 22.05
N ASP A 219 19.31 -29.22 23.28
CA ASP A 219 19.36 -27.92 23.95
C ASP A 219 20.18 -26.85 23.22
N THR A 220 19.54 -25.78 22.75
CA THR A 220 20.11 -24.42 22.75
C THR A 220 19.03 -23.39 22.38
N PHE A 221 18.20 -23.04 23.36
CA PHE A 221 17.26 -21.93 23.26
C PHE A 221 17.90 -20.70 23.88
N ASP A 222 18.51 -19.84 23.06
CA ASP A 222 18.58 -18.40 23.34
C ASP A 222 18.97 -17.65 22.07
N SER A 223 18.22 -16.59 21.77
CA SER A 223 18.44 -15.63 20.67
C SER A 223 17.77 -15.94 19.32
N TRP A 224 16.43 -15.88 19.28
CA TRP A 224 15.73 -15.43 18.07
C TRP A 224 14.87 -14.22 18.38
N SER A 225 15.37 -13.05 18.00
CA SER A 225 14.59 -11.82 17.93
C SER A 225 13.48 -11.97 16.88
N PRO A 226 12.22 -11.62 17.19
CA PRO A 226 11.13 -11.66 16.23
C PRO A 226 11.22 -10.43 15.31
N GLY A 227 11.88 -10.59 14.17
CA GLY A 227 12.00 -9.55 13.17
C GLY A 227 12.50 -10.09 11.84
N VAL A 228 11.59 -10.11 10.86
CA VAL A 228 11.86 -10.20 9.41
C VAL A 228 12.28 -11.57 8.88
N GLU A 229 11.27 -12.25 8.33
CA GLU A 229 11.28 -12.90 7.01
C GLU A 229 12.57 -13.60 6.57
N ASN A 230 12.62 -14.92 6.72
CA ASN A 230 13.33 -15.78 5.78
C ASN A 230 12.81 -17.22 5.85
N THR A 231 12.09 -17.63 4.82
CA THR A 231 11.65 -19.02 4.53
C THR A 231 12.82 -19.95 4.15
N ARG A 232 14.05 -19.67 4.58
CA ARG A 232 15.22 -20.51 4.24
C ARG A 232 15.75 -21.18 5.50
N VAL A 233 15.38 -22.44 5.68
CA VAL A 233 16.05 -23.35 6.62
C VAL A 233 17.29 -23.89 5.91
N LEU A 234 18.44 -23.25 6.12
CA LEU A 234 19.74 -23.78 5.69
C LEU A 234 20.33 -24.67 6.81
N PRO A 235 21.03 -25.76 6.48
CA PRO A 235 21.65 -26.64 7.46
C PRO A 235 22.70 -25.87 8.29
N VAL A 236 22.63 -26.03 9.62
CA VAL A 236 23.51 -25.42 10.62
C VAL A 236 24.85 -26.17 10.66
N THR A 237 25.57 -26.19 9.54
CA THR A 237 26.98 -26.62 9.50
C THR A 237 27.90 -25.56 8.94
N GLU A 238 27.35 -24.46 8.43
CA GLU A 238 28.12 -23.27 8.05
C GLU A 238 27.80 -22.16 9.04
N THR A 239 28.83 -21.66 9.73
CA THR A 239 28.75 -20.42 10.50
C THR A 239 28.10 -19.37 9.61
N ARG A 240 26.86 -18.97 9.93
CA ARG A 240 26.08 -18.02 9.16
C ARG A 240 26.93 -16.77 8.94
N ILE A 241 27.43 -16.58 7.72
CA ILE A 241 28.24 -15.42 7.34
C ILE A 241 27.38 -14.20 7.66
N LYS A 242 27.77 -13.43 8.68
CA LYS A 242 27.10 -12.18 9.03
C LYS A 242 27.24 -11.27 7.83
N ARG A 243 26.13 -10.97 7.15
CA ARG A 243 26.13 -10.06 6.00
C ARG A 243 26.36 -8.66 6.53
N GLN A 244 27.57 -8.13 6.35
CA GLN A 244 27.85 -6.73 6.63
C GLN A 244 27.20 -5.88 5.54
N ALA A 245 26.48 -4.83 5.96
CA ALA A 245 25.94 -3.85 5.02
C ALA A 245 27.07 -2.95 4.50
N ILE A 246 27.01 -2.62 3.21
CA ILE A 246 27.93 -1.71 2.54
C ILE A 246 27.09 -0.56 1.98
N SER A 247 27.52 0.68 2.21
CA SER A 247 26.87 1.89 1.68
C SER A 247 27.91 2.77 1.01
N ALA A 248 27.54 3.33 -0.15
CA ALA A 248 28.30 4.38 -0.80
C ALA A 248 28.00 5.75 -0.15
N GLU A 249 28.85 6.73 -0.43
CA GLU A 249 28.61 8.13 -0.09
C GLU A 249 27.44 8.71 -0.92
N PRO A 250 26.69 9.68 -0.38
CA PRO A 250 25.56 10.26 -1.09
C PRO A 250 26.03 11.14 -2.26
N LEU A 251 25.35 11.04 -3.41
CA LEU A 251 25.64 11.84 -4.61
C LEU A 251 25.52 13.36 -4.37
N SER A 252 24.83 13.80 -3.31
CA SER A 252 24.77 15.21 -2.91
C SER A 252 26.14 15.79 -2.54
N SER A 253 27.09 14.94 -2.09
CA SER A 253 28.47 15.34 -1.85
C SER A 253 29.17 15.78 -3.15
N LEU A 254 28.66 15.34 -4.30
CA LEU A 254 29.15 15.68 -5.64
C LEU A 254 28.46 16.92 -6.23
N ALA A 255 27.49 17.53 -5.54
CA ALA A 255 26.69 18.65 -6.06
C ALA A 255 27.50 19.92 -6.42
N GLY A 256 28.75 20.02 -5.95
CA GLY A 256 29.71 21.07 -6.34
C GLY A 256 30.63 20.72 -7.52
N MET A 257 30.63 19.47 -7.98
CA MET A 257 31.44 18.98 -9.11
C MET A 257 30.64 18.99 -10.43
N GLN A 258 29.83 20.02 -10.66
CA GLN A 258 29.25 20.35 -11.97
C GLN A 258 30.31 21.01 -12.89
N GLY A 259 31.55 20.54 -12.82
CA GLY A 259 32.63 20.97 -13.72
C GLY A 259 32.68 20.06 -14.93
N ASP A 260 33.09 20.60 -16.07
CA ASP A 260 33.42 19.79 -17.24
C ASP A 260 34.41 18.68 -16.87
N LEU A 261 34.11 17.46 -17.29
CA LEU A 261 34.99 16.30 -17.14
C LEU A 261 36.39 16.64 -17.70
N ILE A 262 37.43 16.51 -16.87
CA ILE A 262 38.82 16.78 -17.29
C ILE A 262 39.22 15.72 -18.32
N LYS A 263 39.42 16.14 -19.57
CA LYS A 263 39.82 15.24 -20.66
C LYS A 263 41.33 15.20 -20.79
N ILE A 264 41.89 13.99 -20.79
CA ILE A 264 43.32 13.75 -20.87
C ILE A 264 43.63 13.12 -22.23
N PRO A 265 44.51 13.76 -23.03
CA PRO A 265 44.85 13.26 -24.37
C PRO A 265 45.54 11.90 -24.29
N LYS A 266 45.12 10.97 -25.15
CA LYS A 266 45.64 9.60 -25.24
C LYS A 266 45.84 9.20 -26.70
N SER A 267 46.72 8.23 -26.93
CA SER A 267 46.89 7.64 -28.26
C SER A 267 45.63 6.83 -28.66
N SER A 268 45.45 6.61 -29.97
CA SER A 268 44.36 5.75 -30.47
C SER A 268 44.44 4.33 -29.92
N LEU A 269 45.66 3.79 -29.82
CA LEU A 269 45.93 2.45 -29.29
C LEU A 269 45.55 2.36 -27.80
N SER A 270 46.02 3.29 -26.98
CA SER A 270 45.70 3.37 -25.54
C SER A 270 44.19 3.44 -25.31
N ARG A 271 43.49 4.26 -26.12
CA ARG A 271 42.03 4.41 -26.04
C ARG A 271 41.32 3.08 -26.33
N GLU A 272 41.81 2.30 -27.29
CA GLU A 272 41.23 1.00 -27.65
C GLU A 272 41.44 -0.05 -26.56
N ILE A 273 42.66 -0.14 -25.99
CA ILE A 273 43.00 -1.06 -24.90
C ILE A 273 42.14 -0.80 -23.65
N ILE A 274 41.99 0.46 -23.27
CA ILE A 274 41.17 0.83 -22.09
C ILE A 274 39.70 0.52 -22.37
N LYS A 275 39.22 0.82 -23.58
CA LYS A 275 37.84 0.55 -23.98
C LYS A 275 37.51 -0.95 -23.93
N SER A 276 38.39 -1.81 -24.46
CA SER A 276 38.17 -3.26 -24.39
C SER A 276 38.16 -3.74 -22.93
N ALA A 277 39.08 -3.26 -22.09
CA ALA A 277 39.12 -3.63 -20.67
C ALA A 277 37.84 -3.25 -19.91
N ILE A 278 37.19 -2.13 -20.24
CA ILE A 278 35.91 -1.73 -19.64
C ILE A 278 34.76 -2.63 -20.09
N LEU A 279 34.72 -2.99 -21.39
CA LEU A 279 33.67 -3.84 -21.95
C LEU A 279 33.76 -5.30 -21.49
N ASP A 280 34.98 -5.77 -21.22
CA ASP A 280 35.22 -7.12 -20.70
C ASP A 280 34.87 -7.24 -19.20
N ASN A 281 34.71 -6.11 -18.49
CA ASN A 281 34.38 -6.10 -17.08
C ASN A 281 32.87 -6.29 -16.82
N ASP A 282 32.52 -7.29 -16.01
CA ASP A 282 31.12 -7.62 -15.71
C ASP A 282 30.31 -6.50 -15.05
N PHE A 283 30.95 -5.62 -14.27
CA PHE A 283 30.27 -4.49 -13.61
C PHE A 283 30.03 -3.32 -14.56
N MET A 284 30.80 -3.21 -15.65
CA MET A 284 30.83 -2.03 -16.53
C MET A 284 30.37 -2.30 -17.97
N LYS A 285 30.20 -3.58 -18.38
CA LYS A 285 29.83 -3.96 -19.76
C LYS A 285 28.49 -3.42 -20.26
N ASN A 286 27.59 -3.02 -19.35
CA ASN A 286 26.26 -2.50 -19.68
C ASN A 286 26.19 -0.97 -19.76
N LEU A 287 27.33 -0.27 -19.69
CA LEU A 287 27.38 1.18 -19.86
C LEU A 287 27.17 1.58 -21.33
N GLU A 288 26.57 2.75 -21.55
CA GLU A 288 26.41 3.26 -22.91
C GLU A 288 27.77 3.62 -23.52
N MET A 289 27.94 3.45 -24.83
CA MET A 289 29.18 3.76 -25.54
C MET A 289 29.62 5.23 -25.39
N THR A 290 28.68 6.15 -25.11
CA THR A 290 28.96 7.56 -24.77
C THR A 290 29.63 7.68 -23.40
N GLN A 291 29.08 7.04 -22.37
CA GLN A 291 29.63 7.00 -21.00
C GLN A 291 31.01 6.35 -20.98
N ILE A 292 31.20 5.24 -21.72
CA ILE A 292 32.50 4.58 -21.83
C ILE A 292 33.54 5.55 -22.43
N ARG A 293 33.17 6.31 -23.47
CA ARG A 293 34.07 7.31 -24.06
C ARG A 293 34.46 8.40 -23.06
N GLU A 294 33.50 8.89 -22.27
CA GLU A 294 33.76 9.88 -21.23
C GLU A 294 34.70 9.36 -20.13
N ILE A 295 34.48 8.12 -19.66
CA ILE A 295 35.36 7.47 -18.69
C ILE A 295 36.78 7.35 -19.26
N VAL A 296 36.93 6.84 -20.49
CA VAL A 296 38.24 6.68 -21.14
C VAL A 296 38.92 8.03 -21.32
N ASP A 297 38.20 9.10 -21.65
CA ASP A 297 38.76 10.44 -21.80
C ASP A 297 39.27 11.00 -20.45
N CYS A 298 38.62 10.68 -19.33
CA CYS A 298 39.02 11.16 -17.99
C CYS A 298 40.09 10.34 -17.28
N MET A 299 40.34 9.10 -17.69
CA MET A 299 41.43 8.30 -17.10
C MET A 299 42.79 8.97 -17.32
N TYR A 300 43.72 8.81 -16.38
CA TYR A 300 45.05 9.40 -16.44
C TYR A 300 46.14 8.33 -16.31
N PRO A 301 47.29 8.49 -17.00
CA PRO A 301 48.39 7.54 -16.90
C PRO A 301 49.08 7.68 -15.55
N VAL A 302 49.45 6.55 -14.95
CA VAL A 302 50.29 6.49 -13.75
C VAL A 302 51.38 5.46 -13.97
N GLN A 303 52.63 5.82 -13.69
CA GLN A 303 53.79 4.95 -13.87
C GLN A 303 54.34 4.56 -12.49
N TYR A 304 54.63 3.28 -12.34
CA TYR A 304 55.20 2.70 -11.12
C TYR A 304 56.52 1.99 -11.45
N ALA A 305 57.50 2.08 -10.56
CA ALA A 305 58.74 1.34 -10.69
C ALA A 305 58.53 -0.16 -10.41
N ALA A 306 59.39 -1.01 -10.96
CA ALA A 306 59.34 -2.44 -10.68
C ALA A 306 59.42 -2.72 -9.17
N GLY A 307 58.53 -3.58 -8.67
CA GLY A 307 58.42 -3.89 -7.24
C GLY A 307 57.64 -2.88 -6.39
N SER A 308 57.01 -1.88 -7.01
CA SER A 308 56.16 -0.92 -6.29
C SER A 308 54.84 -1.55 -5.84
N LEU A 309 54.42 -1.25 -4.61
CA LEU A 309 53.09 -1.59 -4.09
C LEU A 309 52.08 -0.50 -4.48
N ILE A 310 51.13 -0.83 -5.34
CA ILE A 310 50.12 0.12 -5.85
C ILE A 310 48.91 0.20 -4.91
N ILE A 311 48.44 -0.95 -4.42
CA ILE A 311 47.29 -1.08 -3.51
C ILE A 311 47.69 -2.06 -2.41
N LYS A 312 47.29 -1.78 -1.17
CA LYS A 312 47.51 -2.64 -0.01
C LYS A 312 46.19 -3.20 0.51
N GLU A 313 46.19 -4.46 0.92
CA GLU A 313 45.03 -5.09 1.53
C GLU A 313 44.65 -4.39 2.86
N GLY A 314 43.35 -4.13 3.03
CA GLY A 314 42.79 -3.42 4.18
C GLY A 314 42.61 -1.91 3.98
N ASP A 315 43.18 -1.34 2.91
CA ASP A 315 42.99 0.08 2.59
C ASP A 315 41.66 0.33 1.86
N VAL A 316 41.13 1.55 2.00
CA VAL A 316 39.89 1.97 1.36
C VAL A 316 40.12 2.16 -0.15
N GLY A 317 39.41 1.38 -0.97
CA GLY A 317 39.44 1.50 -2.43
C GLY A 317 38.62 2.69 -2.93
N SER A 318 39.25 3.60 -3.67
CA SER A 318 38.61 4.77 -4.30
C SER A 318 38.99 4.98 -5.77
N ILE A 319 39.93 4.19 -6.30
CA ILE A 319 40.48 4.34 -7.65
C ILE A 319 40.42 2.99 -8.37
N VAL A 320 40.13 3.02 -9.67
CA VAL A 320 40.16 1.87 -10.57
C VAL A 320 41.36 2.00 -11.51
N TYR A 321 42.10 0.91 -11.71
CA TYR A 321 43.27 0.85 -12.58
C TYR A 321 43.01 -0.06 -13.79
N VAL A 322 43.60 0.31 -14.92
CA VAL A 322 43.71 -0.53 -16.12
C VAL A 322 45.18 -0.64 -16.45
N MET A 323 45.63 -1.85 -16.75
CA MET A 323 47.00 -2.12 -17.15
C MET A 323 47.14 -1.83 -18.66
N GLU A 324 48.11 -0.99 -19.01
CA GLU A 324 48.52 -0.64 -20.37
C GLU A 324 50.00 -0.96 -20.58
#